data_AF-A0A1V2B2F1-F1
#
_entry.id   AF-A0A1V2B2F1-F1
#
_cell.length_a   1.000
_cell.length_b   1.000
_cell.length_c   1.000
_cell.angle_alpha   90.00
_cell.angle_beta   90.00
_cell.angle_gamma   90.00
#
_symmetry.space_group_name_H-M   'P 1'
#
loop_
_entity.id
_entity.type
_entity.pdbx_description
1 polymer ?
#
loop_
_entity_poly.entity_id
_entity_poly.type
_entity_poly.pdbx_seq_one_letter_code
_entity_poly.pdbx_strand_id
1 'polypeptide(L)'
;MENQETPQREDEKAPMDMRIVYYFVRIIRTVFLFLFWGIINVFLGLYLGFAVPEESTPGRMIFFYSFAFITLVAYLFIVWKTWRKQNHTTDNY
;
A
#
# COMPACT_ATOMS: atom_id res chain seq x y z
N MET A 1 8.27 -9.24 62.04
CA MET A 1 7.95 -9.98 60.81
C MET A 1 6.73 -9.32 60.21
N GLU A 2 6.88 -8.48 59.19
CA GLU A 2 5.80 -8.29 58.22
C GLU A 2 6.44 -7.78 56.93
N ASN A 3 6.56 -8.72 56.00
CA ASN A 3 7.05 -8.53 54.64
C ASN A 3 5.94 -7.80 53.88
N GLN A 4 6.11 -6.50 53.60
CA GLN A 4 5.27 -5.84 52.61
C GLN A 4 5.78 -6.23 51.24
N GLU A 5 5.17 -7.29 50.71
CA GLU A 5 5.32 -7.76 49.34
C GLU A 5 4.95 -6.60 48.40
N THR A 6 5.95 -6.12 47.68
CA THR A 6 5.79 -5.13 46.62
C THR A 6 4.90 -5.76 45.55
N PRO A 7 3.82 -5.10 45.10
CA PRO A 7 2.98 -5.67 44.07
C PRO A 7 3.83 -5.89 42.83
N GLN A 8 3.85 -7.14 42.39
CA GLN A 8 4.57 -7.62 41.23
C GLN A 8 4.23 -6.72 40.05
N ARG A 9 5.27 -6.18 39.40
CA ARG A 9 5.19 -5.55 38.09
C ARG A 9 4.91 -6.63 37.05
N GLU A 10 3.72 -7.22 37.11
CA GLU A 10 3.14 -7.88 35.95
C GLU A 10 2.86 -6.78 34.91
N ASP A 11 3.07 -7.09 33.64
CA ASP A 11 2.93 -6.20 32.49
C ASP A 11 4.08 -5.22 32.22
N GLU A 12 5.33 -5.71 32.27
CA GLU A 12 6.30 -5.30 31.25
C GLU A 12 5.85 -5.91 29.91
N LYS A 13 4.72 -5.39 29.39
CA LYS A 13 4.26 -5.69 28.04
C LYS A 13 5.36 -5.17 27.13
N ALA A 14 6.25 -6.07 26.70
CA ALA A 14 7.33 -5.79 25.78
C ALA A 14 6.81 -4.77 24.77
N PRO A 15 7.42 -3.57 24.67
CA PRO A 15 6.88 -2.51 23.85
C PRO A 15 6.73 -3.10 22.46
N MET A 16 5.49 -3.41 22.06
CA MET A 16 5.21 -4.08 20.79
C MET A 16 6.03 -3.34 19.76
N ASP A 17 6.91 -4.05 19.06
CA ASP A 17 7.97 -3.43 18.29
C ASP A 17 7.36 -2.41 17.32
N MET A 18 7.37 -1.14 17.73
CA MET A 18 6.61 -0.07 17.10
C MET A 18 7.12 0.14 15.67
N ARG A 19 8.37 -0.30 15.42
CA ARG A 19 9.03 -0.41 14.12
C ARG A 19 8.28 -1.37 13.18
N ILE A 20 7.88 -2.54 13.65
CA ILE A 20 7.13 -3.54 12.86
C ILE A 20 5.77 -2.97 12.47
N VAL A 21 5.05 -2.35 13.41
CA VAL A 21 3.75 -1.73 13.14
C VAL A 21 3.86 -0.65 12.07
N TYR A 22 4.91 0.19 12.13
CA TYR A 22 5.16 1.21 11.11
C TYR A 22 5.37 0.62 9.71
N TYR A 23 6.12 -0.48 9.60
CA TYR A 23 6.29 -1.20 8.33
C TYR A 23 4.97 -1.78 7.81
N PHE A 24 4.16 -2.39 8.68
CA PHE A 24 2.84 -2.92 8.29
C PHE A 24 1.90 -1.81 7.81
N VAL A 25 1.77 -0.71 8.56
CA VAL A 25 0.93 0.43 8.17
C VAL A 25 1.37 1.00 6.81
N ARG A 26 2.68 1.06 6.57
CA ARG A 26 3.23 1.49 5.29
C ARG A 26 2.83 0.55 4.14
N ILE A 27 2.94 -0.76 4.35
CA ILE A 27 2.53 -1.76 3.35
C ILE A 27 1.04 -1.64 3.07
N ILE A 28 0.22 -1.61 4.12
CA ILE A 28 -1.23 -1.46 4.00
C ILE A 28 -1.58 -0.19 3.23
N ARG A 29 -0.98 0.96 3.56
CA ARG A 29 -1.23 2.22 2.83
C ARG A 29 -0.88 2.11 1.34
N THR A 30 0.21 1.42 1.03
CA THR A 30 0.65 1.18 -0.34
C THR A 30 -0.40 0.31 -1.05
N VAL A 31 -0.70 -0.87 -0.53
CA VAL A 31 -1.71 -1.77 -1.10
C VAL A 31 -3.08 -1.09 -1.24
N PHE A 32 -3.47 -0.27 -0.27
CA PHE A 32 -4.74 0.47 -0.31
C PHE A 32 -4.78 1.49 -1.44
N LEU A 33 -3.70 2.26 -1.63
CA LEU A 33 -3.59 3.18 -2.77
C LEU A 33 -3.60 2.43 -4.10
N PHE A 34 -2.94 1.27 -4.17
CA PHE A 34 -2.95 0.44 -5.37
C PHE A 34 -4.35 -0.07 -5.71
N LEU A 35 -5.05 -0.65 -4.74
CA LEU A 35 -6.41 -1.14 -4.90
C LEU A 35 -7.37 -0.01 -5.24
N PHE A 36 -7.27 1.13 -4.55
CA PHE A 36 -8.08 2.31 -4.84
C PHE A 36 -7.86 2.80 -6.27
N TRP A 37 -6.60 2.84 -6.73
CA TRP A 37 -6.27 3.19 -8.11
C TRP A 37 -6.78 2.16 -9.12
N GLY A 38 -6.73 0.87 -8.77
CA GLY A 38 -7.30 -0.21 -9.58
C GLY A 38 -8.82 -0.06 -9.75
N ILE A 39 -9.53 0.26 -8.66
CA ILE A 39 -10.98 0.54 -8.71
C ILE A 39 -11.25 1.72 -9.64
N ILE A 40 -10.51 2.82 -9.54
CA ILE A 40 -10.64 3.97 -10.44
C ILE A 40 -10.46 3.54 -11.89
N ASN A 41 -9.44 2.74 -12.21
CA ASN A 41 -9.22 2.25 -13.57
C ASN A 41 -10.39 1.40 -14.06
N VAL A 42 -10.91 0.48 -13.25
CA VAL A 42 -12.08 -0.34 -13.61
C VAL A 42 -13.31 0.54 -13.84
N PHE A 43 -13.56 1.52 -12.98
CA PHE A 43 -14.64 2.48 -13.14
C PHE A 43 -14.51 3.30 -14.43
N LEU A 44 -13.32 3.80 -14.74
CA LEU A 44 -13.04 4.48 -16.02
C LEU A 44 -13.27 3.55 -17.21
N GLY A 45 -12.82 2.29 -17.13
CA GLY A 45 -13.00 1.30 -18.19
C GLY A 45 -14.47 0.98 -18.48
N LEU A 46 -15.28 0.87 -17.43
CA LEU A 46 -16.72 0.64 -17.54
C LEU A 46 -17.47 1.90 -17.96
N TYR A 47 -17.14 3.06 -17.38
CA TYR A 47 -17.82 4.33 -17.67
C TYR A 47 -17.64 4.78 -19.12
N LEU A 48 -16.45 4.59 -19.70
CA LEU A 48 -16.19 4.92 -21.10
C LEU A 48 -16.70 3.83 -22.07
N GLY A 49 -17.22 2.71 -21.56
CA GLY A 49 -17.62 1.55 -22.36
C GLY A 49 -16.44 0.76 -22.94
N PHE A 50 -15.19 1.18 -22.70
CA PHE A 50 -13.97 0.60 -23.28
C PHE A 50 -13.66 -0.82 -22.79
N ALA A 51 -14.26 -1.22 -21.67
CA ALA A 51 -14.20 -2.58 -21.14
C ALA A 51 -15.20 -3.54 -21.80
N VAL A 52 -16.15 -3.04 -22.62
CA VAL A 52 -17.14 -3.86 -23.33
C VAL A 52 -16.69 -4.07 -24.78
N PRO A 53 -16.30 -5.30 -25.17
CA PRO A 53 -15.80 -5.59 -26.51
C PRO A 53 -16.85 -5.41 -27.61
N GLU A 54 -18.14 -5.51 -27.29
CA GLU A 54 -19.24 -5.45 -28.27
C GLU A 54 -19.56 -4.01 -28.74
N GLU A 55 -19.27 -2.99 -27.92
CA GLU A 55 -19.55 -1.59 -28.26
C GLU A 55 -18.30 -0.75 -28.56
N SER A 56 -17.11 -1.29 -28.25
CA SER A 56 -15.87 -0.52 -28.32
C SER A 56 -15.06 -0.76 -29.57
N THR A 57 -14.67 0.33 -30.23
CA THR A 57 -13.70 0.32 -31.33
C THR A 57 -12.34 -0.21 -30.83
N PRO A 58 -11.67 -1.11 -31.57
CA PRO A 58 -10.43 -1.77 -31.12
C PRO A 58 -9.34 -0.82 -30.61
N GLY A 59 -9.23 0.38 -31.20
CA GLY A 59 -8.25 1.40 -30.80
C GLY A 59 -8.48 1.97 -29.39
N ARG A 60 -9.74 2.07 -28.92
CA ARG A 60 -10.07 2.58 -27.59
C ARG A 60 -9.72 1.56 -26.50
N MET A 61 -9.90 0.28 -26.80
CA MET A 61 -9.47 -0.83 -25.95
C MET A 61 -7.95 -0.82 -25.73
N ILE A 62 -7.17 -0.73 -26.81
CA ILE A 62 -5.71 -0.71 -26.75
C ILE A 62 -5.20 0.49 -25.95
N PHE A 63 -5.80 1.67 -26.15
CA PHE A 63 -5.44 2.87 -25.38
C PHE A 63 -5.71 2.68 -23.89
N PHE A 64 -6.88 2.14 -23.53
CA PHE A 64 -7.25 1.90 -22.14
C PHE A 64 -6.31 0.90 -21.45
N TYR A 65 -6.03 -0.25 -22.07
CA TYR A 65 -5.13 -1.24 -21.48
C TYR A 65 -3.68 -0.76 -21.40
N SER A 66 -3.21 -0.01 -22.41
CA SER A 66 -1.88 0.60 -22.38
C SER A 66 -1.77 1.63 -21.26
N PHE A 67 -2.81 2.46 -21.07
CA PHE A 67 -2.87 3.44 -19.99
C PHE A 67 -2.91 2.76 -18.62
N ALA A 68 -3.76 1.75 -18.43
CA ALA A 68 -3.82 0.97 -17.19
C ALA A 68 -2.46 0.32 -16.87
N PHE A 69 -1.79 -0.26 -17.87
CA PHE A 69 -0.47 -0.85 -17.71
C PHE A 69 0.61 0.18 -17.37
N ILE A 70 0.63 1.33 -18.06
CA ILE A 70 1.59 2.41 -17.77
C ILE A 70 1.41 2.93 -16.35
N THR A 71 0.16 3.14 -15.91
CA THR A 71 -0.11 3.63 -14.55
C THR A 71 0.27 2.60 -13.49
N LEU A 72 0.09 1.31 -13.74
CA LEU A 72 0.58 0.22 -12.89
C LEU A 72 2.11 0.25 -12.74
N VAL A 73 2.84 0.32 -13.85
CA VAL A 73 4.31 0.36 -13.84
C VAL A 73 4.82 1.62 -13.15
N ALA A 74 4.21 2.78 -13.43
CA ALA A 74 4.55 4.03 -12.77
C ALA A 74 4.31 3.96 -11.25
N TYR A 75 3.19 3.36 -10.84
CA TYR A 75 2.87 3.14 -9.42
C TYR A 75 3.93 2.27 -8.74
N LEU A 76 4.25 1.11 -9.32
CA LEU A 76 5.29 0.21 -8.80
C LEU A 76 6.65 0.90 -8.70
N PHE A 77 7.02 1.71 -9.70
CA PHE A 77 8.25 2.50 -9.69
C PHE A 77 8.27 3.53 -8.55
N ILE A 78 7.17 4.25 -8.31
CA ILE A 78 7.05 5.22 -7.22
C ILE A 78 7.18 4.53 -5.86
N VAL A 79 6.51 3.40 -5.68
CA VAL A 79 6.60 2.59 -4.45
C VAL A 79 8.04 2.16 -4.23
N TRP A 80 8.66 1.53 -5.25
CA TRP A 80 10.03 1.06 -5.15
C TRP A 80 11.02 2.19 -4.86
N LYS A 81 10.90 3.34 -5.54
CA LYS A 81 11.73 4.54 -5.30
C LYS A 81 11.57 5.08 -3.88
N THR A 82 10.34 5.12 -3.37
CA THR A 82 10.03 5.61 -2.02
C THR A 82 10.54 4.66 -0.95
N TRP A 83 10.49 3.36 -1.21
CA TRP A 83 11.07 2.32 -0.37
C TRP A 83 12.60 2.40 -0.33
N ARG A 84 13.26 2.58 -1.48
CA ARG A 84 14.72 2.71 -1.53
C ARG A 84 15.25 3.96 -0.82
N LYS A 85 14.53 5.09 -0.89
CA LYS A 85 14.98 6.34 -0.25
C LYS A 85 14.91 6.31 1.28
N GLN A 86 13.97 5.56 1.87
CA GLN A 86 13.74 5.58 3.31
C GLN A 86 14.61 4.60 4.10
N ASN A 87 15.12 3.54 3.47
CA ASN A 87 16.12 2.66 4.09
C ASN A 87 17.37 3.45 4.52
N HIS A 88 17.69 4.54 3.82
CA HIS A 88 18.83 5.40 4.14
C HIS A 88 18.59 6.34 5.34
N THR A 89 17.33 6.53 5.77
CA THR A 89 16.97 7.45 6.87
C THR A 89 16.70 6.70 8.17
N THR A 90 16.39 5.40 8.09
CA THR A 90 16.08 4.55 9.26
C THR A 90 17.29 3.92 9.93
N ASP A 91 18.48 3.98 9.31
CA ASP A 91 19.75 3.54 9.92
C ASP A 91 20.41 4.60 10.82
N ASN A 92 19.87 5.82 10.87
CA ASN A 92 20.44 6.96 11.62
C ASN A 92 19.74 7.25 12.96
N TYR A 93 18.87 6.35 13.43
CA TYR A 93 18.17 6.46 14.73
C TYR A 93 18.16 5.13 15.48
#